data_AF-L7FND9-F1
#
_entry.id   AF-L7FND9-F1
#
_cell.length_a   1.000
_cell.length_b   1.000
_cell.length_c   1.000
_cell.angle_alpha   90.00
_cell.angle_beta   90.00
_cell.angle_gamma   90.00
#
_symmetry.space_group_name_H-M   'P 1'
#
loop_
_entity.id
_entity.type
_entity.pdbx_description
1 polymer ?
#
loop_
_entity_poly.entity_id
_entity_poly.type
_entity_poly.pdbx_seq_one_letter_code
_entity_poly.pdbx_strand_id
1 'polypeptide(L)'
;MKKCVKDKCPDNYFTVEKTCKACASGCKTCTKADDCSACVSGKYLEEGLMKCVDKCEPGFFKKNETNCDKCSEKCAKCSVFEICDKCVDGAIMNENKCVEKCPKGSFEFDGKCAKCKEPSQYQKPCTDIECEICTASSSYAILVLFALALILLF
;
A
#
# COMPACT_ATOMS: atom_id res chain seq x y z
N MET A 1 -4.67 -9.31 43.14
CA MET A 1 -5.28 -8.28 44.03
C MET A 1 -6.14 -7.36 43.17
N LYS A 2 -7.39 -7.08 43.55
CA LYS A 2 -8.26 -6.11 42.85
C LYS A 2 -8.22 -4.79 43.64
N LYS A 3 -8.02 -3.65 42.97
CA LYS A 3 -8.05 -2.32 43.59
C LYS A 3 -9.27 -1.55 43.06
N CYS A 4 -10.00 -0.91 43.96
CA CYS A 4 -11.11 -0.04 43.59
C CYS A 4 -10.57 1.31 43.11
N VAL A 5 -11.02 1.76 41.94
CA VAL A 5 -10.65 3.05 41.35
C VAL A 5 -11.90 3.91 41.26
N LYS A 6 -11.83 5.16 41.74
CA LYS A 6 -13.02 5.97 42.03
C LYS A 6 -13.62 6.67 40.80
N ASP A 7 -12.79 7.00 39.82
CA ASP A 7 -13.18 7.82 38.67
C ASP A 7 -12.98 7.08 37.34
N LYS A 8 -11.75 7.09 36.84
CA LYS A 8 -11.36 6.49 35.56
C LYS A 8 -10.31 5.40 35.80
N CYS A 9 -10.34 4.35 35.00
CA CYS A 9 -9.26 3.37 34.99
C CYS A 9 -7.91 4.04 34.73
N PRO A 10 -6.84 3.61 35.43
CA PRO A 10 -5.50 4.12 35.21
C PRO A 10 -4.98 3.73 33.82
N ASP A 11 -3.85 4.32 33.41
CA ASP A 11 -3.13 3.94 32.19
C ASP A 11 -2.95 2.42 32.10
N ASN A 12 -2.97 1.90 30.88
CA ASN A 12 -2.96 0.48 30.50
C ASN A 12 -4.26 -0.27 30.84
N TYR A 13 -5.32 0.42 31.24
CA TYR A 13 -6.64 -0.16 31.48
C TYR A 13 -7.76 0.66 30.83
N PHE A 14 -8.84 -0.03 30.45
CA PHE A 14 -10.07 0.57 29.96
C PHE A 14 -11.28 0.07 30.77
N THR A 15 -12.37 0.85 30.76
CA THR A 15 -13.57 0.54 31.55
C THR A 15 -14.50 -0.40 30.78
N VAL A 16 -14.86 -1.52 31.40
CA VAL A 16 -15.93 -2.43 30.93
C VAL A 16 -16.85 -2.73 32.11
N GLU A 17 -18.13 -2.36 31.99
CA GLU A 17 -19.14 -2.63 33.03
C GLU A 17 -18.68 -2.21 34.44
N LYS A 18 -18.14 -0.98 34.57
CA LYS A 18 -17.58 -0.40 35.81
C LYS A 18 -16.33 -1.12 36.36
N THR A 19 -15.75 -2.05 35.61
CA THR A 19 -14.51 -2.75 35.96
C THR A 19 -13.38 -2.32 35.02
N CYS A 20 -12.17 -2.20 35.55
CA CYS A 20 -10.99 -1.95 34.73
C CYS A 20 -10.44 -3.25 34.14
N LYS A 21 -10.39 -3.34 32.81
CA LYS A 21 -9.74 -4.44 32.08
C LYS A 21 -8.46 -3.92 31.43
N ALA A 22 -7.44 -4.76 31.35
CA ALA A 22 -6.14 -4.38 30.80
C ALA A 22 -6.25 -4.15 29.28
N CYS A 23 -5.53 -3.13 28.79
CA CYS A 23 -5.25 -2.94 27.37
C CYS A 23 -4.33 -4.04 26.83
N ALA A 24 -4.18 -4.13 25.50
CA ALA A 24 -3.15 -4.93 24.87
C ALA A 24 -1.73 -4.55 25.37
N SER A 25 -0.80 -5.50 25.27
CA SER A 25 0.58 -5.33 25.71
C SER A 25 1.24 -4.10 25.06
N GLY A 26 1.91 -3.29 25.87
CA GLY A 26 2.59 -2.06 25.41
C GLY A 26 1.66 -0.88 25.15
N CYS A 27 0.35 -1.03 25.32
CA CYS A 27 -0.61 0.05 25.16
C CYS A 27 -0.83 0.83 26.45
N LYS A 28 -0.59 2.14 26.41
CA LYS A 28 -0.81 3.09 27.51
C LYS A 28 -2.27 3.56 27.60
N THR A 29 -2.90 3.86 26.46
CA THR A 29 -4.29 4.34 26.41
C THR A 29 -5.07 3.53 25.40
N CYS A 30 -6.18 2.92 25.80
CA CYS A 30 -7.05 2.18 24.91
C CYS A 30 -8.54 2.41 25.23
N THR A 31 -9.42 2.24 24.25
CA THR A 31 -10.87 2.24 24.48
C THR A 31 -11.45 0.83 24.60
N LYS A 32 -10.77 -0.14 23.98
CA LYS A 32 -11.02 -1.59 24.00
C LYS A 32 -9.67 -2.31 24.04
N ALA A 33 -9.68 -3.62 24.31
CA ALA A 33 -8.45 -4.40 24.44
C ALA A 33 -7.49 -4.22 23.24
N ASP A 34 -8.02 -4.24 22.02
CA ASP A 34 -7.25 -4.15 20.76
C ASP A 34 -7.33 -2.77 20.07
N ASP A 35 -7.76 -1.73 20.78
CA ASP A 35 -7.92 -0.39 20.23
C ASP A 35 -7.03 0.61 20.97
N CYS A 36 -5.72 0.53 20.70
CA CYS A 36 -4.73 1.38 21.33
C CYS A 36 -4.61 2.74 20.64
N SER A 37 -4.66 3.82 21.41
CA SER A 37 -4.47 5.19 20.93
C SER A 37 -3.17 5.84 21.41
N ALA A 38 -2.46 5.23 22.36
CA ALA A 38 -1.13 5.69 22.78
C ALA A 38 -0.31 4.54 23.35
N CYS A 39 0.96 4.46 22.96
CA CYS A 39 1.89 3.44 23.46
C CYS A 39 2.65 3.89 24.70
N VAL A 40 3.16 2.91 25.46
CA VAL A 40 4.15 3.18 26.49
C VAL A 40 5.46 3.71 25.87
N SER A 41 6.27 4.40 26.66
CA SER A 41 7.54 4.95 26.20
C SER A 41 8.44 3.88 25.57
N GLY A 42 9.05 4.21 24.43
CA GLY A 42 9.93 3.31 23.69
C GLY A 42 9.24 2.40 22.67
N LYS A 43 7.91 2.46 22.55
CA LYS A 43 7.13 1.75 21.51
C LYS A 43 6.51 2.73 20.52
N TYR A 44 6.20 2.22 19.33
CA TYR A 44 5.56 2.96 18.26
C TYR A 44 4.12 2.52 18.08
N LEU A 45 3.22 3.49 17.87
CA LEU A 45 1.83 3.25 17.50
C LEU A 45 1.71 3.07 15.99
N GLU A 46 1.21 1.93 15.53
CA GLU A 46 0.78 1.74 14.15
C GLU A 46 -0.65 2.25 13.99
N GLU A 47 -0.82 3.49 13.51
CA GLU A 47 -2.12 4.19 13.45
C GLU A 47 -3.17 3.44 12.59
N GLY A 48 -2.75 2.57 11.67
CA GLY A 48 -3.63 1.72 10.87
C GLY A 48 -4.06 0.40 11.52
N LEU A 49 -3.36 -0.06 12.57
CA LEU A 49 -3.63 -1.32 13.27
C LEU A 49 -4.01 -1.13 14.74
N MET A 50 -3.89 0.10 15.27
CA MET A 50 -4.17 0.45 16.66
C MET A 50 -3.37 -0.41 17.66
N LYS A 51 -2.12 -0.71 17.30
CA LYS A 51 -1.21 -1.60 18.04
C LYS A 51 0.13 -0.94 18.31
N CYS A 52 0.75 -1.37 19.41
CA CYS A 52 2.06 -0.90 19.85
C CYS A 52 3.13 -1.94 19.52
N VAL A 53 4.15 -1.51 18.78
CA VAL A 53 5.25 -2.37 18.32
C VAL A 53 6.59 -1.77 18.74
N ASP A 54 7.62 -2.62 18.85
CA ASP A 54 8.99 -2.17 19.16
C ASP A 54 9.68 -1.56 17.93
N LYS A 55 9.25 -1.97 16.72
CA LYS A 55 9.69 -1.48 15.42
C LYS A 55 8.51 -1.51 14.47
N CYS A 56 8.43 -0.57 13.53
CA CYS A 56 7.39 -0.58 12.50
C CYS A 56 7.47 -1.87 11.68
N GLU A 57 6.35 -2.57 11.55
CA GLU A 57 6.26 -3.80 10.77
C GLU A 57 6.37 -3.52 9.25
N PRO A 58 6.66 -4.55 8.43
CA PRO A 58 6.61 -4.40 6.97
C PRO A 58 5.28 -3.79 6.50
N GLY A 59 5.36 -2.87 5.55
CA GLY A 59 4.22 -2.05 5.11
C GLY A 59 3.98 -0.79 5.95
N PHE A 60 4.81 -0.52 6.96
CA PHE A 60 4.83 0.72 7.73
C PHE A 60 6.24 1.35 7.75
N PHE A 61 6.30 2.66 7.93
CA PHE A 61 7.54 3.41 8.11
C PHE A 61 7.49 4.25 9.38
N LYS A 62 8.66 4.54 9.98
CA LYS A 62 8.77 5.40 11.15
C LYS A 62 8.45 6.84 10.75
N LYS A 63 7.31 7.35 11.21
CA LYS A 63 6.89 8.74 10.96
C LYS A 63 7.53 9.71 11.94
N ASN A 64 7.61 9.31 13.21
CA ASN A 64 8.22 10.09 14.28
C ASN A 64 8.68 9.15 15.44
N GLU A 65 9.04 9.71 16.58
CA GLU A 65 9.52 8.92 17.73
C GLU A 65 8.44 8.09 18.45
N THR A 66 7.17 8.26 18.10
CA THR A 66 6.04 7.59 18.76
C THR A 66 5.10 6.84 17.81
N ASN A 67 5.23 7.03 16.50
CA ASN A 67 4.28 6.53 15.51
C ASN A 67 4.96 5.90 14.29
N CYS A 68 4.33 4.83 13.83
CA CYS A 68 4.53 4.22 12.53
C CYS A 68 3.33 4.58 11.64
N ASP A 69 3.59 4.96 10.41
CA ASP A 69 2.55 5.26 9.43
C ASP A 69 2.62 4.28 8.27
N LYS A 70 1.50 4.04 7.62
CA LYS A 70 1.40 3.01 6.60
C LYS A 70 2.09 3.48 5.31
N CYS A 71 2.78 2.57 4.64
CA CYS A 71 3.25 2.81 3.28
C CYS A 71 2.07 3.04 2.33
N SER A 72 2.37 3.63 1.17
CA SER A 72 1.40 3.76 0.08
C SER A 72 0.83 2.40 -0.35
N GLU A 73 -0.31 2.43 -1.05
CA GLU A 73 -0.97 1.22 -1.53
C GLU A 73 -0.01 0.33 -2.33
N LYS A 74 -0.10 -0.99 -2.14
CA LYS A 74 0.75 -2.00 -2.80
C LYS A 74 2.25 -1.88 -2.51
N CYS A 75 2.64 -1.06 -1.54
CA CYS A 75 4.01 -0.96 -1.10
C CYS A 75 4.28 -1.83 0.13
N ALA A 76 5.19 -2.80 0.00
CA ALA A 76 5.62 -3.69 1.08
C ALA A 76 6.69 -3.06 1.97
N LYS A 77 7.48 -2.12 1.44
CA LYS A 77 8.50 -1.39 2.19
C LYS A 77 8.69 0.01 1.63
N CYS A 78 8.66 1.00 2.50
CA CYS A 78 8.88 2.39 2.15
C CYS A 78 9.74 3.08 3.21
N SER A 79 10.48 4.11 2.79
CA SER A 79 11.22 4.98 3.71
C SER A 79 10.39 6.20 4.11
N VAL A 80 9.50 6.64 3.23
CA VAL A 80 8.48 7.67 3.43
C VAL A 80 7.24 7.28 2.62
N PHE A 81 6.09 7.89 2.92
CA PHE A 81 4.81 7.55 2.26
C PHE A 81 4.88 7.51 0.73
N GLU A 82 5.56 8.48 0.10
CA GLU A 82 5.62 8.64 -1.36
C GLU A 82 6.65 7.76 -2.07
N ILE A 83 7.61 7.17 -1.33
CA ILE A 83 8.73 6.41 -1.90
C ILE A 83 8.62 4.96 -1.50
N CYS A 84 8.23 4.12 -2.45
CA CYS A 84 8.21 2.69 -2.29
C CYS A 84 9.55 2.06 -2.69
N ASP A 85 10.17 1.36 -1.75
CA ASP A 85 11.42 0.64 -1.94
C ASP A 85 11.17 -0.79 -2.44
N LYS A 86 10.01 -1.38 -2.11
CA LYS A 86 9.62 -2.73 -2.51
C LYS A 86 8.11 -2.86 -2.64
N CYS A 87 7.64 -3.34 -3.79
CA CYS A 87 6.24 -3.66 -4.00
C CYS A 87 5.82 -4.95 -3.28
N VAL A 88 4.53 -5.05 -2.95
CA VAL A 88 3.92 -6.33 -2.57
C VAL A 88 4.00 -7.31 -3.76
N ASP A 89 3.95 -8.60 -3.45
CA ASP A 89 4.01 -9.64 -4.48
C ASP A 89 2.88 -9.45 -5.51
N GLY A 90 3.25 -9.49 -6.80
CA GLY A 90 2.34 -9.27 -7.92
C GLY A 90 2.12 -7.81 -8.33
N ALA A 91 2.63 -6.83 -7.58
CA ALA A 91 2.64 -5.42 -8.01
C ALA A 91 3.95 -5.04 -8.70
N ILE A 92 3.88 -4.10 -9.64
CA ILE A 92 4.97 -3.70 -10.53
C ILE A 92 5.53 -2.36 -10.09
N MET A 93 6.85 -2.25 -9.99
CA MET A 93 7.51 -0.99 -9.65
C MET A 93 7.51 -0.03 -10.84
N ASN A 94 6.88 1.12 -10.67
CA ASN A 94 6.93 2.25 -11.58
C ASN A 94 7.57 3.44 -10.86
N GLU A 95 8.85 3.67 -11.15
CA GLU A 95 9.69 4.64 -10.44
C GLU A 95 9.71 4.35 -8.93
N ASN A 96 9.03 5.15 -8.12
CA ASN A 96 8.95 5.01 -6.67
C ASN A 96 7.56 4.55 -6.18
N LYS A 97 6.71 4.04 -7.08
CA LYS A 97 5.33 3.62 -6.79
C LYS A 97 5.07 2.22 -7.29
N CYS A 98 4.12 1.54 -6.66
CA CYS A 98 3.69 0.21 -7.08
C CYS A 98 2.34 0.30 -7.78
N VAL A 99 2.27 -0.30 -8.97
CA VAL A 99 1.08 -0.29 -9.82
C VAL A 99 0.69 -1.73 -10.20
N GLU A 100 -0.59 -1.95 -10.50
CA GLU A 100 -1.04 -3.24 -11.04
C GLU A 100 -0.71 -3.42 -12.52
N LYS A 101 -0.64 -2.30 -13.26
CA LYS A 101 -0.36 -2.27 -14.69
C LYS A 101 0.53 -1.09 -15.00
N CYS A 102 1.49 -1.31 -15.89
CA CYS A 102 2.35 -0.23 -16.35
C CYS A 102 1.55 0.83 -17.11
N PRO A 103 1.92 2.11 -16.97
CA PRO A 103 1.26 3.19 -17.68
C PRO A 103 1.40 3.06 -19.20
N LYS A 104 0.56 3.79 -19.95
CA LYS A 104 0.60 3.79 -21.41
C LYS A 104 2.01 4.12 -21.93
N GLY A 105 2.48 3.38 -22.93
CA GLY A 105 3.83 3.54 -23.48
C GLY A 105 4.93 2.84 -22.67
N SER A 106 4.55 1.93 -21.78
CA SER A 106 5.49 1.07 -21.04
C SER A 106 4.92 -0.33 -20.87
N PHE A 107 5.79 -1.28 -20.55
CA PHE A 107 5.48 -2.70 -20.35
C PHE A 107 6.21 -3.21 -19.09
N GLU A 108 5.76 -4.34 -18.55
CA GLU A 108 6.41 -4.98 -17.42
C GLU A 108 7.67 -5.73 -17.89
N PHE A 109 8.79 -5.44 -17.25
CA PHE A 109 10.06 -6.14 -17.42
C PHE A 109 10.75 -6.26 -16.07
N ASP A 110 11.01 -7.49 -15.62
CA ASP A 110 11.68 -7.78 -14.34
C ASP A 110 11.00 -7.12 -13.13
N GLY A 111 9.67 -7.18 -13.07
CA GLY A 111 8.85 -6.58 -12.00
C GLY A 111 8.88 -5.05 -11.98
N LYS A 112 9.33 -4.40 -13.06
CA LYS A 112 9.39 -2.95 -13.22
C LYS A 112 8.72 -2.50 -14.52
N CYS A 113 8.28 -1.25 -14.56
CA CYS A 113 7.82 -0.65 -15.80
C CYS A 113 9.01 -0.15 -16.63
N ALA A 114 9.19 -0.73 -17.81
CA ALA A 114 10.15 -0.31 -18.82
C ALA A 114 9.43 0.44 -19.94
N LYS A 115 10.01 1.55 -20.41
CA LYS A 115 9.44 2.32 -21.51
C LYS A 115 9.52 1.53 -22.82
N CYS A 116 8.47 1.65 -23.63
CA CYS A 116 8.49 1.16 -25.00
C CYS A 116 9.55 1.92 -25.82
N LYS A 117 10.15 1.21 -26.77
CA LYS A 117 10.96 1.81 -27.84
C LYS A 117 10.02 2.48 -28.86
N GLU A 118 10.58 3.21 -29.82
CA GLU A 118 9.78 3.79 -30.90
C GLU A 118 9.11 2.68 -31.73
N PRO A 119 7.84 2.84 -32.16
CA PRO A 119 7.11 1.79 -32.88
C PRO A 119 7.81 1.26 -34.13
N SER A 120 8.62 2.09 -34.79
CA SER A 120 9.42 1.73 -35.98
C SER A 120 10.57 0.77 -35.68
N GLN A 121 10.96 0.62 -34.42
CA GLN A 121 12.06 -0.25 -33.98
C GLN A 121 11.61 -1.70 -33.75
N TYR A 122 10.30 -1.96 -33.77
CA TYR A 122 9.77 -3.31 -33.61
C TYR A 122 9.64 -4.01 -34.95
N GLN A 123 10.25 -5.19 -35.07
CA GLN A 123 10.07 -6.04 -36.24
C GLN A 123 8.68 -6.68 -36.20
N LYS A 124 8.00 -6.67 -37.35
CA LYS A 124 6.71 -7.36 -37.55
C LYS A 124 6.91 -8.58 -38.46
N PRO A 125 6.20 -9.70 -38.22
CA PRO A 125 5.26 -9.93 -37.12
C PRO A 125 5.97 -9.94 -35.76
N CYS A 126 5.26 -9.51 -34.70
CA CYS A 126 5.81 -9.53 -33.35
C CYS A 126 6.19 -10.96 -32.95
N THR A 127 7.29 -11.09 -32.22
CA THR A 127 7.79 -12.38 -31.72
C THR A 127 7.93 -12.42 -30.19
N ASP A 128 7.74 -11.28 -29.53
CA ASP A 128 7.81 -11.13 -28.09
C ASP A 128 6.67 -10.25 -27.55
N ILE A 129 6.49 -10.32 -26.23
CA ILE A 129 5.43 -9.61 -25.50
C ILE A 129 5.67 -8.10 -25.51
N GLU A 130 6.93 -7.64 -25.53
CA GLU A 130 7.25 -6.21 -25.63
C GLU A 130 6.64 -5.62 -26.91
N CYS A 131 6.90 -6.24 -28.06
CA CYS A 131 6.36 -5.84 -29.35
C CYS A 131 4.84 -5.86 -29.35
N GLU A 132 4.23 -6.92 -28.83
CA GLU A 132 2.76 -7.02 -28.75
C GLU A 132 2.18 -5.86 -27.94
N ILE A 133 2.67 -5.60 -26.72
CA ILE A 133 2.16 -4.53 -25.86
C ILE A 133 2.43 -3.15 -26.48
N CYS A 134 3.66 -2.90 -26.90
CA CYS A 134 4.11 -1.59 -27.36
C CYS A 134 3.55 -1.22 -28.74
N THR A 135 3.19 -2.19 -29.58
CA THR A 135 2.57 -1.94 -30.90
C THR A 135 1.06 -2.18 -30.95
N ALA A 136 0.46 -2.88 -29.98
CA ALA A 136 -1.00 -3.09 -29.90
C ALA A 136 -1.78 -1.80 -29.64
N SER A 137 -1.16 -0.82 -28.98
CA SER A 137 -1.78 0.50 -28.75
C SER A 137 -2.07 1.28 -30.05
N SER A 138 -1.42 0.92 -31.17
CA SER A 138 -1.78 1.40 -32.51
C SER A 138 -2.88 0.54 -33.16
N SER A 139 -2.89 -0.78 -32.95
CA SER A 139 -3.83 -1.70 -33.62
C SER A 139 -5.24 -1.67 -33.03
N TYR A 140 -5.40 -1.60 -31.71
CA TYR A 140 -6.71 -1.55 -31.06
C TYR A 140 -7.44 -0.24 -31.33
N ALA A 141 -6.73 0.90 -31.35
CA ALA A 141 -7.32 2.19 -31.68
C ALA A 141 -7.84 2.21 -33.13
N ILE A 142 -7.06 1.64 -34.07
CA ILE A 142 -7.46 1.54 -35.48
C ILE A 142 -8.68 0.61 -35.64
N LEU A 143 -8.70 -0.56 -34.99
CA LEU A 143 -9.84 -1.48 -35.04
C LEU A 143 -11.12 -0.87 -34.43
N VAL A 144 -11.01 -0.17 -33.30
CA VAL A 144 -12.17 0.51 -32.67
C VAL A 144 -12.67 1.65 -33.56
N LEU A 145 -11.78 2.43 -34.18
CA LEU A 145 -12.17 3.47 -35.14
C LEU A 145 -12.89 2.90 -36.36
N PHE A 146 -12.40 1.79 -36.92
CA PHE A 146 -13.08 1.10 -38.03
C PHE A 146 -14.44 0.54 -37.63
N ALA A 147 -14.54 -0.09 -36.45
CA ALA A 147 -15.80 -0.61 -35.94
C ALA A 147 -16.83 0.52 -35.69
N LEU A 148 -16.41 1.65 -35.11
CA LEU A 148 -17.25 2.82 -34.89
C LEU A 148 -17.68 3.48 -36.20
N ALA A 149 -16.79 3.57 -37.20
CA ALA A 149 -17.11 4.10 -38.52
C ALA A 149 -18.15 3.24 -39.25
N LEU A 150 -18.09 1.91 -39.11
CA LEU A 150 -19.09 1.01 -39.65
C LEU A 150 -20.45 1.19 -38.97
N ILE A 151 -20.50 1.38 -37.65
CA ILE A 151 -21.75 1.61 -36.91
C ILE A 151 -22.45 2.91 -37.33
N LEU A 152 -21.71 3.94 -37.75
CA LEU A 152 -22.27 5.22 -38.22
C LEU A 152 -22.70 5.21 -39.69
N LEU A 153 -22.39 4.13 -40.43
CA LEU A 153 -22.79 3.93 -41.83
C LEU A 153 -24.03 3.04 -41.98
N PHE A 154 -24.66 2.66 -40.87
CA PHE A 154 -25.93 1.92 -40.82
C PHE A 154 -27.00 2.67 -40.02
#